data_AF-A0A2D4HBF5-F1
#
_entry.id   AF-A0A2D4HBF5-F1
#
_cell.length_a   1.000
_cell.length_b   1.000
_cell.length_c   1.000
_cell.angle_alpha   90.00
_cell.angle_beta   90.00
_cell.angle_gamma   90.00
#
_symmetry.space_group_name_H-M   'P 1'
#
loop_
_entity.id
_entity.type
_entity.pdbx_description
1 polymer ?
#
loop_
_entity_poly.entity_id
_entity_poly.type
_entity_poly.pdbx_seq_one_letter_code
_entity_poly.pdbx_strand_id
1 'polypeptide(L)'
;MDELRDIQNIEILPYMWADHNPLQIIWKDQICKRNGWTLNPQILKEKEYIQKIREKLGVFFKFNKKQDTLLKTLWDTMKAYLRGVSIAYLANKNKEKWKKQNILIKIIKSLEDRLTKTTGDEQIRNYLAQCKHEINILDQEELVKKLQYIKQNHFEYANKPGRWLAYKLKKENQKRNIDQLEYNNGVLETDLKKKKTIIREYFEIYIIKT
;
A
#
# COMPACT_ATOMS: atom_id res chain seq x y z
N MET A 1 -15.78 -9.25 23.69
CA MET A 1 -17.19 -8.82 23.53
C MET A 1 -17.35 -7.30 23.40
N ASP A 2 -16.28 -6.52 23.20
CA ASP A 2 -16.37 -5.04 23.05
C ASP A 2 -16.10 -4.52 21.62
N GLU A 3 -15.68 -5.38 20.70
CA GLU A 3 -15.29 -4.99 19.33
C GLU A 3 -16.48 -4.58 18.44
N LEU A 4 -17.73 -4.80 18.85
CA LEU A 4 -18.91 -4.42 18.06
C LEU A 4 -19.33 -2.94 18.23
N ARG A 5 -18.82 -2.23 19.25
CA ARG A 5 -19.23 -0.84 19.54
C ARG A 5 -18.66 0.18 18.55
N ASP A 6 -17.57 -0.17 17.91
CA ASP A 6 -16.82 0.70 16.98
C ASP A 6 -17.30 0.56 15.53
N ILE A 7 -18.32 -0.26 15.27
CA ILE A 7 -18.91 -0.40 13.93
C ILE A 7 -19.87 0.77 13.67
N GLN A 8 -19.71 1.41 12.52
CA GLN A 8 -20.55 2.51 12.04
C GLN A 8 -21.67 2.01 11.12
N ASN A 9 -21.36 1.12 10.19
CA ASN A 9 -22.33 0.60 9.22
C ASN A 9 -21.94 -0.80 8.73
N ILE A 10 -22.94 -1.62 8.40
CA ILE A 10 -22.78 -2.94 7.78
C ILE A 10 -23.74 -3.01 6.59
N GLU A 11 -23.22 -3.26 5.39
CA GLU A 11 -24.02 -3.46 4.18
C GLU A 11 -23.65 -4.77 3.48
N ILE A 12 -24.66 -5.49 2.99
CA ILE A 12 -24.46 -6.63 2.08
C ILE A 12 -24.38 -6.08 0.66
N LEU A 13 -23.24 -6.31 0.02
CA LEU A 13 -22.99 -5.90 -1.36
C LEU A 13 -23.45 -6.99 -2.35
N PRO A 14 -23.76 -6.63 -3.61
CA PRO A 14 -24.09 -7.63 -4.63
C PRO A 14 -22.91 -8.55 -4.91
N TYR A 15 -23.19 -9.79 -5.31
CA TYR A 15 -22.14 -10.76 -5.61
C TYR A 15 -21.45 -10.39 -6.94
N MET A 16 -20.14 -10.23 -6.88
CA MET A 16 -19.34 -9.83 -8.05
C MET A 16 -18.46 -10.95 -8.60
N TRP A 17 -17.81 -11.72 -7.71
CA TRP A 17 -16.78 -12.71 -8.10
C TRP A 17 -16.94 -14.08 -7.45
N ALA A 18 -17.66 -14.17 -6.33
CA ALA A 18 -17.83 -15.39 -5.56
C ALA A 18 -19.32 -15.69 -5.39
N ASP A 19 -19.68 -16.95 -5.17
CA ASP A 19 -21.07 -17.39 -4.96
C ASP A 19 -21.73 -16.81 -3.68
N HIS A 20 -20.97 -16.02 -2.92
CA HIS A 20 -21.42 -15.36 -1.70
C HIS A 20 -21.36 -13.84 -1.85
N ASN A 21 -22.35 -13.17 -1.26
CA ASN A 21 -22.42 -11.71 -1.20
C ASN A 21 -21.39 -11.16 -0.20
N PRO A 22 -20.54 -10.20 -0.59
CA PRO A 22 -19.58 -9.60 0.32
C PRO A 22 -20.28 -8.77 1.41
N LEU A 23 -19.74 -8.83 2.63
CA LEU A 23 -20.13 -7.96 3.75
C LEU A 23 -19.17 -6.78 3.82
N GLN A 24 -19.70 -5.56 3.67
CA GLN A 24 -18.95 -4.33 3.88
C GLN A 24 -19.19 -3.85 5.31
N ILE A 25 -18.11 -3.67 6.07
CA ILE A 25 -18.14 -3.16 7.44
C ILE A 25 -17.36 -1.84 7.48
N ILE A 26 -18.01 -0.77 7.93
CA ILE A 26 -17.42 0.55 8.13
C ILE A 26 -17.19 0.74 9.62
N TRP A 27 -15.95 1.06 10.01
CA TRP A 27 -15.54 1.29 11.39
C TRP A 27 -15.48 2.79 11.70
N LYS A 28 -15.82 3.18 12.94
CA LYS A 28 -15.66 4.54 13.47
C LYS A 28 -14.16 4.86 13.61
N ASP A 29 -13.79 6.09 13.29
CA ASP A 29 -12.46 6.68 13.55
C ASP A 29 -11.23 5.99 12.92
N GLN A 30 -11.38 5.41 11.73
CA GLN A 30 -10.26 4.81 11.03
C GLN A 30 -9.29 5.89 10.50
N ILE A 31 -8.20 6.15 11.22
CA ILE A 31 -7.12 7.05 10.79
C ILE A 31 -6.33 6.37 9.67
N CYS A 32 -6.71 6.66 8.42
CA CYS A 32 -5.90 6.29 7.27
C CYS A 32 -4.58 7.07 7.31
N LYS A 33 -3.46 6.36 7.42
CA LYS A 33 -2.14 6.97 7.26
C LYS A 33 -2.07 7.60 5.87
N ARG A 34 -1.82 8.92 5.83
CA ARG A 34 -1.58 9.63 4.56
C ARG A 34 -0.22 9.21 4.03
N ASN A 35 -0.22 8.26 3.10
CA ASN A 35 0.97 7.94 2.34
C ASN A 35 1.36 9.14 1.48
N GLY A 36 2.66 9.33 1.26
CA GLY A 36 3.14 10.31 0.28
C GLY A 36 2.54 10.03 -1.09
N TRP A 37 2.27 11.08 -1.86
CA TRP A 37 1.80 10.89 -3.23
C TRP A 37 2.90 10.26 -4.08
N THR A 38 2.48 9.27 -4.87
CA THR A 38 3.31 8.57 -5.85
C THR A 38 2.61 8.63 -7.20
N LEU A 39 3.38 8.92 -8.25
CA LEU A 39 2.87 8.97 -9.61
C LEU A 39 2.41 7.56 -10.05
N ASN A 40 1.24 7.47 -10.69
CA ASN A 40 0.84 6.24 -11.38
C ASN A 40 1.56 6.18 -12.73
N PRO A 41 2.48 5.24 -12.98
CA PRO A 41 3.21 5.18 -14.25
C PRO A 41 2.33 4.84 -15.46
N GLN A 42 1.13 4.24 -15.25
CA GLN A 42 0.22 3.93 -16.36
C GLN A 42 -0.25 5.17 -17.11
N ILE A 43 -0.48 6.30 -16.41
CA ILE A 43 -0.98 7.52 -17.05
C ILE A 43 0.04 8.13 -18.03
N LEU A 44 1.32 7.80 -17.86
CA LEU A 44 2.38 8.26 -18.75
C LEU A 44 2.27 7.69 -20.16
N LYS A 45 1.52 6.59 -20.33
CA LYS A 45 1.25 5.97 -21.63
C LYS A 45 -0.01 6.51 -22.31
N GLU A 46 -0.83 7.27 -21.58
CA GLU A 46 -2.11 7.77 -22.08
C GLU A 46 -1.89 9.00 -22.98
N LYS A 47 -2.42 8.95 -24.22
CA LYS A 47 -2.28 10.04 -25.19
C LYS A 47 -2.91 11.35 -24.68
N GLU A 48 -4.07 11.27 -24.04
CA GLU A 48 -4.78 12.43 -23.48
C GLU A 48 -3.95 13.13 -22.40
N TYR A 49 -3.33 12.35 -21.52
CA TYR A 49 -2.46 12.88 -20.47
C TYR A 49 -1.22 13.56 -21.07
N ILE A 50 -0.55 12.92 -22.03
CA ILE A 50 0.63 13.47 -22.70
C ILE A 50 0.28 14.81 -23.36
N GLN A 51 -0.84 14.86 -24.08
CA GLN A 51 -1.29 16.08 -24.75
C GLN A 51 -1.58 17.20 -23.74
N LYS A 52 -2.31 16.89 -22.67
CA LYS A 52 -2.62 17.86 -21.61
C LYS A 52 -1.36 18.40 -20.93
N ILE A 53 -0.36 17.55 -20.68
CA ILE A 53 0.91 17.98 -20.10
C ILE A 53 1.70 18.87 -21.05
N ARG A 54 1.74 18.55 -22.35
CA ARG A 54 2.39 19.40 -23.36
C ARG A 54 1.79 20.80 -23.40
N GLU A 55 0.46 20.89 -23.42
CA GLU A 55 -0.25 22.17 -23.41
C GLU A 55 0.03 22.95 -22.12
N LYS A 56 -0.09 22.31 -20.96
CA LYS A 56 0.15 22.95 -19.67
C LYS A 56 1.62 23.39 -19.49
N LEU A 57 2.57 22.61 -19.99
CA LEU A 57 3.98 23.00 -20.00
C LEU A 57 4.26 24.17 -20.94
N GLY A 58 3.65 24.20 -22.13
CA GLY A 58 3.77 25.33 -23.05
C GLY A 58 3.30 26.64 -22.40
N VAL A 59 2.16 26.59 -21.72
CA VAL A 59 1.64 27.70 -20.91
C VAL A 59 2.61 28.06 -19.78
N PHE A 60 3.10 27.07 -19.02
CA PHE A 60 4.06 27.30 -17.94
C PHE A 60 5.32 28.03 -18.41
N PHE A 61 5.97 27.56 -19.48
CA PHE A 61 7.18 28.18 -19.99
C PHE A 61 6.95 29.57 -20.58
N LYS A 62 5.78 29.81 -21.20
CA LYS A 62 5.41 31.14 -21.70
C LYS A 62 5.40 32.20 -20.59
N PHE A 63 4.91 31.85 -19.40
CA PHE A 63 4.76 32.81 -18.29
C PHE A 63 5.97 32.85 -17.33
N ASN A 64 6.73 31.76 -17.23
CA ASN A 64 7.78 31.62 -16.20
C ASN A 64 9.21 31.78 -16.75
N LYS A 65 9.41 31.81 -18.07
CA LYS A 65 10.75 32.02 -18.66
C LYS A 65 11.07 33.52 -18.73
N LYS A 66 11.58 34.09 -17.62
CA LYS A 66 12.14 35.45 -17.57
C LYS A 66 13.67 35.40 -17.66
N GLN A 67 14.32 36.50 -18.04
CA GLN A 67 15.80 36.55 -18.17
C GLN A 67 16.53 36.26 -16.85
N ASP A 68 15.95 36.65 -15.70
CA ASP A 68 16.61 36.54 -14.39
C ASP A 68 16.23 35.30 -13.56
N THR A 69 15.41 34.38 -14.11
CA THR A 69 15.02 33.18 -13.37
C THR A 69 16.12 32.11 -13.37
N LEU A 70 16.63 31.77 -12.18
CA LEU A 70 17.61 30.71 -12.01
C LEU A 70 17.04 29.36 -12.49
N LEU A 71 17.83 28.61 -13.28
CA LEU A 71 17.40 27.34 -13.88
C LEU A 71 16.89 26.32 -12.84
N LYS A 72 17.54 26.28 -11.66
CA LYS A 72 17.13 25.42 -10.55
C LYS A 72 15.72 25.73 -10.08
N THR A 73 15.41 27.01 -9.86
CA THR A 73 14.10 27.48 -9.42
C THR A 73 13.04 27.18 -10.47
N LEU A 74 13.35 27.37 -11.75
CA LEU A 74 12.46 27.03 -12.87
C LEU A 74 12.16 25.52 -12.92
N TRP A 75 13.17 24.68 -12.72
CA TRP A 75 13.00 23.22 -12.70
C TRP A 75 12.14 22.75 -11.51
N ASP A 76 12.39 23.29 -10.31
CA ASP A 76 11.65 22.93 -9.11
C ASP A 76 10.18 23.39 -9.18
N THR A 77 9.92 24.61 -9.67
CA THR A 77 8.55 25.09 -9.91
C THR A 77 7.84 24.29 -10.99
N MET A 78 8.53 23.94 -12.09
CA MET A 78 7.95 23.09 -13.14
C MET A 78 7.53 21.72 -12.59
N LYS A 79 8.37 21.06 -11.79
CA LYS A 79 8.04 19.77 -11.16
C LYS A 79 6.82 19.89 -10.24
N ALA A 80 6.77 20.94 -9.42
CA ALA A 80 5.63 21.18 -8.52
C ALA A 80 4.33 21.43 -9.30
N TYR A 81 4.40 22.24 -10.36
CA TYR A 81 3.29 22.50 -11.27
C TYR A 81 2.78 21.22 -11.93
N LEU A 82 3.68 20.45 -12.54
CA LEU A 82 3.36 19.16 -13.17
C LEU A 82 2.69 18.21 -12.19
N ARG A 83 3.24 18.06 -10.98
CA ARG A 83 2.64 17.24 -9.93
C ARG A 83 1.20 17.66 -9.64
N GLY A 84 0.93 18.96 -9.52
CA GLY A 84 -0.42 19.49 -9.34
C GLY A 84 -1.36 19.14 -10.50
N VAL A 85 -0.89 19.27 -11.74
CA VAL A 85 -1.66 18.89 -12.94
C VAL A 85 -1.95 17.39 -12.97
N SER A 86 -0.97 16.54 -12.66
CA SER A 86 -1.12 15.08 -12.60
C SER A 86 -2.10 14.65 -11.52
N ILE A 87 -2.04 15.27 -10.32
CA ILE A 87 -2.98 15.02 -9.23
C ILE A 87 -4.40 15.37 -9.66
N ALA A 88 -4.61 16.55 -10.25
CA ALA A 88 -5.94 16.99 -10.70
C ALA A 88 -6.49 16.08 -11.82
N TYR A 89 -5.64 15.66 -12.76
CA TYR A 89 -6.02 14.71 -13.82
C TYR A 89 -6.49 13.37 -13.24
N LEU A 90 -5.70 12.78 -12.35
CA LEU A 90 -6.03 11.51 -11.69
C LEU A 90 -7.29 11.64 -10.82
N ALA A 91 -7.46 12.73 -10.09
CA ALA A 91 -8.64 12.97 -9.27
C ALA A 91 -9.92 12.99 -10.12
N ASN A 92 -9.89 13.68 -11.26
CA ASN A 92 -11.02 13.70 -12.19
C ASN A 92 -11.30 12.31 -12.78
N LYS A 93 -10.26 11.60 -13.23
CA LYS A 93 -10.39 10.25 -13.79
C LYS A 93 -10.98 9.26 -12.77
N ASN A 94 -10.49 9.30 -11.53
CA ASN A 94 -11.01 8.47 -10.43
C ASN A 94 -12.48 8.80 -10.12
N LYS A 95 -12.86 10.09 -10.16
CA LYS A 95 -14.26 10.50 -9.98
C LYS A 95 -15.17 9.93 -11.06
N GLU A 96 -14.75 9.97 -12.33
CA GLU A 96 -15.52 9.39 -13.43
C GLU A 96 -15.59 7.87 -13.36
N LYS A 97 -14.48 7.21 -13.02
CA LYS A 97 -14.46 5.76 -12.77
C LYS A 97 -15.43 5.36 -11.66
N TRP A 98 -15.39 6.06 -10.52
CA TRP A 98 -16.27 5.81 -9.38
C TRP A 98 -17.75 5.99 -9.73
N LYS A 99 -18.10 7.03 -10.50
CA LYS A 99 -19.46 7.22 -11.01
C LYS A 99 -19.92 6.03 -11.84
N LYS A 100 -19.09 5.58 -12.80
CA LYS A 100 -19.40 4.43 -13.66
C LYS A 100 -19.60 3.16 -12.83
N GLN A 101 -18.68 2.86 -11.92
CA GLN A 101 -18.79 1.71 -11.02
C GLN A 101 -20.08 1.76 -10.19
N ASN A 102 -20.42 2.89 -9.59
CA ASN A 102 -21.65 3.03 -8.80
C ASN A 102 -22.91 2.82 -9.63
N ILE A 103 -22.95 3.31 -10.87
CA ILE A 103 -24.08 3.09 -11.77
C ILE A 103 -24.21 1.60 -12.06
N LEU A 104 -23.12 0.93 -12.41
CA LEU A 104 -23.11 -0.51 -12.71
C LEU A 104 -23.52 -1.35 -11.48
N ILE A 105 -23.03 -1.01 -10.29
CA ILE A 105 -23.42 -1.69 -9.04
C ILE A 105 -24.92 -1.55 -8.77
N LYS A 106 -25.50 -0.36 -8.99
CA LYS A 106 -26.95 -0.14 -8.85
C LYS A 106 -27.75 -0.97 -9.86
N ILE A 107 -27.29 -1.01 -11.11
CA ILE A 107 -27.90 -1.82 -12.17
C ILE A 107 -27.87 -3.30 -11.77
N ILE A 108 -26.72 -3.82 -11.37
CA ILE A 108 -26.55 -5.22 -10.91
C ILE A 108 -27.51 -5.53 -9.77
N LYS A 109 -27.57 -4.68 -8.74
CA LYS A 109 -28.47 -4.86 -7.59
C LYS A 109 -29.95 -4.93 -8.03
N SER A 110 -30.35 -4.10 -9.00
CA SER A 110 -31.71 -4.12 -9.55
C SER A 110 -32.01 -5.37 -10.40
N LEU A 111 -31.03 -5.85 -11.16
CA LEU A 111 -31.17 -7.06 -11.98
C LEU A 111 -31.23 -8.31 -11.10
N GLU A 112 -30.44 -8.37 -10.03
CA GLU A 112 -30.48 -9.45 -9.04
C GLU A 112 -31.83 -9.51 -8.33
N ASP A 113 -32.40 -8.37 -7.90
CA ASP A 113 -33.74 -8.31 -7.31
C ASP A 113 -34.86 -8.70 -8.29
N ARG A 114 -34.69 -8.46 -9.59
CA ARG A 114 -35.62 -8.96 -10.61
C ARG A 114 -35.50 -10.47 -10.79
N LEU A 115 -34.29 -11.00 -10.75
CA LEU A 115 -34.03 -12.43 -10.95
C LEU A 115 -34.55 -13.28 -9.77
N THR A 116 -34.53 -12.73 -8.56
CA THR A 116 -35.12 -13.40 -7.38
C THR A 116 -36.65 -13.49 -7.49
N LYS A 117 -37.30 -12.49 -8.11
CA LYS A 117 -38.76 -12.43 -8.29
C LYS A 117 -39.26 -13.19 -9.51
N THR A 118 -38.48 -13.22 -10.60
CA THR A 118 -38.85 -13.87 -11.86
C THR A 118 -37.74 -14.83 -12.27
N THR A 119 -37.96 -16.12 -12.02
CA THR A 119 -36.99 -17.17 -12.32
C THR A 119 -37.04 -17.50 -13.82
N GLY A 120 -35.91 -17.36 -14.52
CA GLY A 120 -35.73 -17.96 -15.86
C GLY A 120 -35.40 -17.02 -17.02
N ASP A 121 -35.50 -15.70 -16.87
CA ASP A 121 -35.23 -14.76 -17.98
C ASP A 121 -33.74 -14.77 -18.37
N GLU A 122 -33.44 -15.31 -19.55
CA GLU A 122 -32.09 -15.43 -20.09
C GLU A 122 -31.52 -14.07 -20.52
N GLN A 123 -32.39 -13.13 -20.95
CA GLN A 123 -31.94 -11.79 -21.34
C GLN A 123 -31.40 -11.00 -20.14
N ILE A 124 -32.08 -11.11 -18.99
CA ILE A 124 -31.64 -10.47 -17.74
C ILE A 124 -30.30 -11.06 -17.29
N ARG A 125 -30.11 -12.39 -17.39
CA ARG A 125 -28.84 -13.06 -17.04
C ARG A 125 -27.69 -12.62 -17.94
N ASN A 126 -27.93 -12.53 -19.25
CA ASN A 126 -26.93 -12.07 -20.20
C ASN A 126 -26.53 -10.62 -19.93
N TYR A 127 -27.50 -9.74 -19.67
CA TYR A 127 -27.21 -8.34 -19.34
C TYR A 127 -26.49 -8.18 -17.99
N LEU A 128 -26.84 -9.00 -17.00
CA LEU A 128 -26.14 -9.08 -15.72
C LEU A 128 -24.67 -9.48 -15.91
N ALA A 129 -24.42 -10.51 -16.73
CA ALA A 129 -23.07 -10.97 -17.04
C ALA A 129 -22.23 -9.88 -17.74
N GLN A 130 -22.83 -9.13 -18.66
CA GLN A 130 -22.19 -7.97 -19.31
C GLN A 130 -21.81 -6.89 -18.30
N CYS A 131 -22.74 -6.49 -17.41
CA CYS A 131 -22.47 -5.50 -16.37
C CYS A 131 -21.33 -5.94 -15.43
N LYS A 132 -21.30 -7.23 -15.04
CA LYS A 132 -20.23 -7.81 -14.21
C LYS A 132 -18.88 -7.79 -14.95
N HIS A 133 -18.89 -8.10 -16.25
CA HIS A 133 -17.69 -8.02 -17.08
C HIS A 133 -17.13 -6.60 -17.17
N GLU A 134 -17.99 -5.59 -17.34
CA GLU A 134 -17.56 -4.19 -17.38
C GLU A 134 -16.90 -3.74 -16.07
N ILE A 135 -17.45 -4.12 -14.90
CA ILE A 135 -16.80 -3.83 -13.62
C ILE A 135 -15.44 -4.53 -13.53
N ASN A 136 -15.35 -5.79 -13.96
CA ASN A 136 -14.08 -6.52 -13.94
C ASN A 136 -12.99 -5.82 -14.77
N ILE A 137 -13.33 -5.29 -15.95
CA ILE A 137 -12.39 -4.50 -16.76
C ILE A 137 -11.90 -3.27 -15.97
N LEU A 138 -12.82 -2.56 -15.30
CA LEU A 138 -12.46 -1.39 -14.48
C LEU A 138 -11.53 -1.78 -13.32
N ASP A 139 -11.74 -2.93 -12.68
CA ASP A 139 -10.92 -3.36 -11.55
C ASP A 139 -9.56 -3.92 -11.98
N GLN A 140 -9.47 -4.52 -13.17
CA GLN A 140 -8.20 -4.96 -13.76
C GLN A 140 -7.20 -3.81 -13.90
N GLU A 141 -7.63 -2.60 -14.27
CA GLU A 141 -6.74 -1.43 -14.31
C GLU A 141 -6.05 -1.17 -12.97
N GLU A 142 -6.79 -1.32 -11.87
CA GLU A 142 -6.29 -1.12 -10.51
C GLU A 142 -5.41 -2.29 -10.05
N LEU A 143 -5.76 -3.52 -10.43
CA LEU A 143 -4.95 -4.70 -10.18
C LEU A 143 -3.57 -4.58 -10.85
N VAL A 144 -3.52 -4.14 -12.11
CA VAL A 144 -2.25 -3.92 -12.82
C VAL A 144 -1.39 -2.89 -12.09
N LYS A 145 -2.00 -1.80 -11.60
CA LYS A 145 -1.30 -0.79 -10.79
C LYS A 145 -0.74 -1.39 -9.49
N LYS A 146 -1.54 -2.17 -8.75
CA LYS A 146 -1.11 -2.85 -7.51
C LYS A 146 0.04 -3.82 -7.78
N LEU A 147 -0.04 -4.61 -8.86
CA LEU A 147 1.01 -5.53 -9.27
C LEU A 147 2.33 -4.82 -9.59
N GLN A 148 2.29 -3.66 -10.24
CA GLN A 148 3.50 -2.87 -10.50
C GLN A 148 4.16 -2.41 -9.20
N TYR A 149 3.39 -1.94 -8.22
CA TYR A 149 3.94 -1.58 -6.90
C TYR A 149 4.48 -2.80 -6.14
N ILE A 150 3.81 -3.95 -6.22
CA ILE A 150 4.32 -5.19 -5.61
C ILE A 150 5.67 -5.56 -6.22
N LYS A 151 5.81 -5.50 -7.55
CA LYS A 151 7.09 -5.75 -8.24
C LYS A 151 8.18 -4.75 -7.83
N GLN A 152 7.84 -3.47 -7.74
CA GLN A 152 8.76 -2.44 -7.29
C GLN A 152 9.21 -2.68 -5.85
N ASN A 153 8.28 -2.91 -4.93
CA ASN A 153 8.59 -3.22 -3.53
C ASN A 153 9.44 -4.49 -3.44
N HIS A 154 9.08 -5.54 -4.16
CA HIS A 154 9.87 -6.77 -4.20
C HIS A 154 11.31 -6.48 -4.64
N PHE A 155 11.51 -5.71 -5.71
CA PHE A 155 12.84 -5.32 -6.16
C PHE A 155 13.61 -4.50 -5.11
N GLU A 156 12.98 -3.49 -4.51
CA GLU A 156 13.61 -2.61 -3.52
C GLU A 156 14.00 -3.33 -2.23
N TYR A 157 13.28 -4.40 -1.89
CA TYR A 157 13.45 -5.16 -0.64
C TYR A 157 13.97 -6.59 -0.82
N ALA A 158 14.18 -7.09 -2.04
CA ALA A 158 14.60 -8.49 -2.30
C ALA A 158 15.90 -8.86 -1.57
N ASN A 159 16.88 -7.95 -1.58
CA ASN A 159 18.18 -8.16 -0.95
C ASN A 159 18.29 -7.54 0.46
N LYS A 160 17.20 -6.95 0.97
CA LYS A 160 17.20 -6.29 2.28
C LYS A 160 16.50 -7.21 3.28
N PRO A 161 17.11 -7.49 4.45
CA PRO A 161 16.41 -8.23 5.49
C PRO A 161 15.14 -7.46 5.86
N GLY A 162 13.98 -8.11 5.72
CA GLY A 162 12.71 -7.49 6.05
C GLY A 162 12.68 -7.03 7.51
N ARG A 163 11.81 -6.08 7.85
CA ARG A 163 11.67 -5.55 9.23
C ARG A 163 11.57 -6.66 10.29
N TRP A 164 10.86 -7.73 9.97
CA TRP A 164 10.72 -8.90 10.85
C TRP A 164 12.02 -9.67 11.06
N LEU A 165 12.81 -9.88 10.01
CA LEU A 165 14.11 -10.53 10.12
C LEU A 165 15.09 -9.65 10.90
N ALA A 166 15.14 -8.35 10.61
CA ALA A 166 15.96 -7.41 11.37
C ALA A 166 15.57 -7.37 12.86
N TYR A 167 14.26 -7.37 13.16
CA TYR A 167 13.75 -7.44 14.51
C TYR A 167 14.11 -8.77 15.20
N LYS A 168 13.94 -9.90 14.52
CA LYS A 168 14.30 -11.22 15.03
C LYS A 168 15.80 -11.31 15.33
N LEU A 169 16.66 -10.88 14.40
CA LEU A 169 18.11 -10.83 14.60
C LEU A 169 18.50 -9.91 15.76
N LYS A 170 17.85 -8.74 15.90
CA LYS A 170 18.05 -7.86 17.05
C LYS A 170 17.70 -8.56 18.36
N LYS A 171 16.55 -9.25 18.43
CA LYS A 171 16.12 -10.00 19.61
C LYS A 171 17.06 -11.16 19.93
N GLU A 172 17.52 -11.90 18.92
CA GLU A 172 18.49 -12.98 19.09
C GLU A 172 19.85 -12.46 19.59
N ASN A 173 20.35 -11.35 19.04
CA ASN A 173 21.59 -10.73 19.54
C ASN A 173 21.44 -10.23 20.98
N GLN A 174 20.28 -9.67 21.35
CA GLN A 174 20.01 -9.28 22.74
C GLN A 174 20.05 -10.48 23.70
N LYS A 175 19.51 -11.64 23.31
CA LYS A 175 19.59 -12.86 24.12
C LYS A 175 21.00 -13.41 24.27
N ARG A 176 21.86 -13.22 23.26
CA ARG A 176 23.27 -13.63 23.29
C ARG A 176 24.15 -12.69 24.11
N ASN A 177 23.64 -11.50 24.47
CA ASN A 177 24.39 -10.58 25.30
C ASN A 177 24.40 -11.09 26.74
N ILE A 178 25.60 -11.23 27.32
CA ILE A 178 25.78 -11.63 28.70
C ILE A 178 25.80 -10.37 29.58
N ASP A 179 24.64 -10.05 30.16
CA ASP A 179 24.46 -8.85 30.95
C ASP A 179 25.18 -8.92 32.31
N GLN A 180 25.32 -10.10 32.91
CA GLN A 180 26.02 -10.35 34.18
C GLN A 180 26.64 -11.75 34.20
N LEU A 181 27.75 -11.92 34.92
CA LEU A 181 28.34 -13.22 35.24
C LEU A 181 28.49 -13.36 36.75
N GLU A 182 28.19 -14.54 37.26
CA GLU A 182 28.44 -14.89 38.66
C GLU A 182 29.86 -15.43 38.81
N TYR A 183 30.62 -14.88 39.76
CA TYR A 183 31.98 -15.31 40.07
C TYR A 183 32.11 -15.62 41.56
N ASN A 184 32.80 -16.73 41.89
CA ASN A 184 33.16 -17.20 43.23
C ASN A 184 32.23 -16.77 44.37
N ASN A 185 31.26 -17.64 44.72
CA ASN A 185 30.29 -17.48 45.80
C ASN A 185 29.28 -16.32 45.61
N GLY A 186 28.65 -16.22 44.44
CA GLY A 186 27.44 -15.39 44.27
C GLY A 186 27.65 -13.93 43.89
N VAL A 187 28.88 -13.47 43.67
CA VAL A 187 29.13 -12.07 43.30
C VAL A 187 28.82 -11.85 41.82
N LEU A 188 27.83 -11.00 41.54
CA LEU A 188 27.42 -10.64 40.19
C LEU A 188 28.31 -9.53 39.62
N GLU A 189 29.08 -9.84 38.59
CA GLU A 189 29.97 -8.90 37.91
C GLU A 189 29.36 -8.43 36.59
N THR A 190 29.28 -7.10 36.44
CA THR A 190 28.69 -6.41 35.28
C THR A 190 29.75 -5.88 34.31
N ASP A 191 30.97 -5.62 34.80
CA ASP A 191 32.05 -5.01 34.02
C ASP A 191 32.60 -5.95 32.93
N LEU A 192 32.72 -5.43 31.71
CA LEU A 192 33.21 -6.12 30.52
C LEU A 192 34.63 -6.65 30.67
N LYS A 193 35.53 -5.92 31.34
CA LYS A 193 36.93 -6.36 31.51
C LYS A 193 36.99 -7.59 32.42
N LYS A 194 36.31 -7.53 33.57
CA LYS A 194 36.23 -8.63 34.53
C LYS A 194 35.53 -9.86 33.95
N LYS A 195 34.42 -9.68 33.22
CA LYS A 195 33.73 -10.79 32.52
C LYS A 195 34.66 -11.55 31.57
N LYS A 196 35.52 -10.85 30.82
CA LYS A 196 36.50 -11.50 29.92
C LYS A 196 37.54 -12.30 30.69
N THR A 197 38.01 -11.80 31.82
CA THR A 197 38.96 -12.53 32.69
C THR A 197 38.32 -13.80 33.24
N ILE A 198 37.10 -13.71 33.78
CA ILE A 198 36.35 -14.86 34.33
C ILE A 198 36.13 -15.94 33.26
N ILE A 199 35.72 -15.54 32.05
CA ILE A 199 35.52 -16.48 30.94
C ILE A 199 36.84 -17.17 30.55
N ARG A 200 37.96 -16.42 30.49
CA ARG A 200 39.28 -16.99 30.19
C ARG A 200 39.71 -18.02 31.23
N GLU A 201 39.63 -17.66 32.50
CA GLU A 201 39.98 -18.56 33.62
C GLU A 201 39.15 -19.85 33.58
N TYR A 202 37.83 -19.75 33.34
CA TYR A 202 36.95 -20.91 33.22
C TYR A 202 37.39 -21.86 32.09
N PHE A 203 37.68 -21.34 30.90
CA PHE A 203 38.09 -22.16 29.76
C PHE A 203 39.51 -22.72 29.90
N GLU A 204 40.44 -21.99 30.51
CA GLU A 204 41.78 -22.49 30.80
C GLU A 204 41.73 -23.69 31.76
N ILE A 205 40.90 -23.61 32.82
CA ILE A 205 40.69 -24.73 33.75
C ILE A 205 40.07 -25.94 33.05
N TYR A 206 39.14 -25.73 32.12
CA TYR A 206 38.45 -26.82 31.42
C TYR A 206 39.36 -27.50 30.37
N ILE A 207 40.20 -26.73 29.67
CA ILE A 207 41.14 -27.25 28.67
C ILE A 207 42.24 -28.09 29.35
N ILE A 208 42.72 -27.70 30.54
CA ILE A 208 43.77 -28.43 31.29
C ILE A 208 43.25 -29.77 31.85
N LYS A 209 41.93 -29.96 31.94
CA LYS A 209 41.29 -31.20 32.45
C LYS A 209 40.94 -32.22 31.35
N THR A 210 41.26 -31.95 30.08
CA THR A 210 41.04 -32.86 28.94
C THR A 210 42.37 -33.41 28.47
#